data_AF-A0A1G8XIB1-F1
#
_entry.id   AF-A0A1G8XIB1-F1
#
_cell.length_a   1.000
_cell.length_b   1.000
_cell.length_c   1.000
_cell.angle_alpha   90.00
_cell.angle_beta   90.00
_cell.angle_gamma   90.00
#
_symmetry.space_group_name_H-M   'P 1'
#
loop_
_entity.id
_entity.type
_entity.pdbx_description
1 polymer ?
#
loop_
_entity_poly.entity_id
_entity_poly.type
_entity_poly.pdbx_seq_one_letter_code
_entity_poly.pdbx_strand_id
1 'polypeptide(L)'
;MRRIAFLWIGLAAACVALGAAAAFETRASRLQAIKTVGIVSAIGEEMSLTQAGLTGLGNTAQNVPISAWGLDELIVQQATKLLSGRFRVQPVNYRRAAFAAIRDSAVAPVNLLRSDPFKELVRSDVNPQGLDAYIVITRAKSKLGNGRAVEGVGFAEYRTLLANYGLIHALYEIRVIEGKSFDVIEKRAGAPLDNTGTMRIAGPSGAIDDTFDGPTSSERLRAAIADLITRSLPVTLGDMHLIDSQ
;
A
#
# COMPACT_ATOMS: atom_id res chain seq x y z
N MET A 1 27.20 -74.81 32.81
CA MET A 1 28.23 -74.64 31.77
C MET A 1 27.57 -74.53 30.40
N ARG A 2 28.10 -73.64 29.55
CA ARG A 2 27.82 -73.39 28.12
C ARG A 2 26.45 -72.83 27.73
N ARG A 3 26.43 -71.53 27.44
CA ARG A 3 25.49 -70.87 26.51
C ARG A 3 26.20 -69.73 25.77
N ILE A 4 25.72 -69.51 24.55
CA ILE A 4 25.78 -68.28 23.73
C ILE A 4 26.99 -68.14 22.80
N ALA A 5 26.71 -68.26 21.51
CA ALA A 5 27.36 -67.50 20.46
C ALA A 5 26.25 -66.96 19.54
N PHE A 6 25.95 -65.66 19.65
CA PHE A 6 25.27 -64.89 18.63
C PHE A 6 25.65 -63.42 18.77
N LEU A 7 25.58 -62.73 17.62
CA LEU A 7 25.58 -61.29 17.39
C LEU A 7 26.93 -60.58 17.35
N TRP A 8 27.37 -60.27 16.13
CA TRP A 8 28.05 -59.01 15.80
C TRP A 8 27.90 -58.72 14.31
N ILE A 9 26.81 -58.04 13.89
CA ILE A 9 26.83 -57.06 12.80
C ILE A 9 25.71 -56.06 13.09
N GLY A 10 26.08 -54.82 13.41
CA GLY A 10 25.10 -53.75 13.64
C GLY A 10 25.76 -52.44 14.02
N LEU A 11 26.48 -51.83 13.08
CA LEU A 11 26.85 -50.42 13.19
C LEU A 11 27.04 -49.80 11.81
N ALA A 12 26.02 -49.09 11.31
CA ALA A 12 26.22 -48.04 10.33
C ALA A 12 25.03 -47.06 10.32
N ALA A 13 25.34 -45.82 10.69
CA ALA A 13 24.74 -44.57 10.22
C ALA A 13 23.28 -44.25 10.57
N ALA A 14 23.05 -43.77 11.79
CA ALA A 14 21.96 -42.84 12.10
C ALA A 14 22.55 -41.44 12.37
N CYS A 15 22.83 -40.68 11.31
CA CYS A 15 23.20 -39.25 11.37
C CYS A 15 22.74 -38.52 10.10
N VAL A 16 21.42 -38.39 9.93
CA VAL A 16 20.83 -37.42 8.98
C VAL A 16 19.57 -36.84 9.62
N ALA A 17 19.73 -35.96 10.61
CA ALA A 17 18.59 -35.28 11.21
C ALA A 17 18.99 -33.96 11.90
N LEU A 18 19.75 -33.07 11.26
CA LEU A 18 20.02 -31.73 11.84
C LEU A 18 20.36 -30.61 10.83
N GLY A 19 20.06 -30.78 9.54
CA GLY A 19 20.53 -29.85 8.50
C GLY A 19 19.48 -28.98 7.78
N ALA A 20 18.18 -29.19 7.98
CA ALA A 20 17.15 -28.65 7.05
C ALA A 20 16.14 -27.67 7.69
N ALA A 21 16.39 -27.20 8.91
CA ALA A 21 15.58 -26.18 9.57
C ALA A 21 16.34 -24.87 9.78
N ALA A 22 17.16 -24.46 8.81
CA ALA A 22 17.37 -23.03 8.59
C ALA A 22 16.07 -22.51 7.97
N ALA A 23 15.05 -22.34 8.81
CA ALA A 23 13.71 -21.94 8.42
C ALA A 23 13.80 -20.61 7.68
N PHE A 24 13.56 -20.62 6.37
CA PHE A 24 13.30 -19.41 5.63
C PHE A 24 12.06 -18.79 6.26
N GLU A 25 12.25 -17.75 7.08
CA GLU A 25 11.15 -17.12 7.79
C GLU A 25 10.18 -16.55 6.76
N THR A 26 9.05 -17.24 6.60
CA THR A 26 8.03 -16.92 5.61
C THR A 26 7.40 -15.56 5.93
N ARG A 27 6.85 -14.88 4.92
CA ARG A 27 6.04 -13.66 5.12
C ARG A 27 4.99 -13.85 6.22
N ALA A 28 4.32 -15.00 6.24
CA ALA A 28 3.26 -15.31 7.21
C ALA A 28 3.79 -15.36 8.64
N SER A 29 4.93 -16.02 8.89
CA SER A 29 5.54 -16.09 10.22
C SER A 29 6.01 -14.71 10.69
N ARG A 30 6.58 -13.90 9.79
CA ARG A 30 6.97 -12.50 10.13
C ARG A 30 5.76 -11.66 10.53
N LEU A 31 4.66 -11.73 9.78
CA LEU A 31 3.42 -11.00 10.10
C LEU A 31 2.74 -11.47 11.39
N GLN A 32 2.89 -12.74 11.78
CA GLN A 32 2.36 -13.27 13.04
C GLN A 32 3.16 -12.79 14.27
N ALA A 33 4.46 -12.55 14.10
CA ALA A 33 5.35 -12.07 15.15
C ALA A 33 5.08 -10.61 15.56
N ILE A 34 4.54 -9.79 14.66
CA ILE A 34 4.24 -8.37 14.89
C ILE A 34 3.15 -8.21 15.98
N LYS A 35 3.43 -7.39 17.01
CA LYS A 35 2.47 -7.02 18.06
C LYS A 35 2.26 -5.51 18.16
N THR A 36 3.27 -4.71 17.83
CA THR A 36 3.25 -3.25 17.89
C THR A 36 3.50 -2.66 16.50
N VAL A 37 2.70 -1.66 16.13
CA VAL A 37 2.82 -1.01 14.81
C VAL A 37 2.76 0.50 14.90
N GLY A 38 3.55 1.18 14.07
CA GLY A 38 3.43 2.62 13.79
C GLY A 38 2.82 2.83 12.41
N ILE A 39 2.07 3.93 12.21
CA ILE A 39 1.42 4.23 10.92
C ILE A 39 1.98 5.53 10.36
N VAL A 40 2.50 5.46 9.14
CA VAL A 40 2.98 6.59 8.35
C VAL A 40 2.08 6.74 7.14
N SER A 41 1.61 7.96 6.85
CA SER A 41 0.77 8.26 5.70
C SER A 41 1.34 9.46 4.94
N ALA A 42 1.40 9.40 3.61
CA ALA A 42 1.93 10.47 2.76
C ALA A 42 1.33 10.41 1.35
N ILE A 43 0.01 10.56 1.29
CA ILE A 43 -0.78 10.61 0.07
C ILE A 43 -1.25 12.06 -0.17
N GLY A 44 -1.70 12.75 0.88
CA GLY A 44 -2.55 13.93 0.82
C GLY A 44 -1.88 15.27 0.57
N GLU A 45 -0.63 15.33 0.11
CA GLU A 45 0.03 16.62 -0.18
C GLU A 45 -0.48 17.27 -1.48
N GLU A 46 -0.66 16.47 -2.53
CA GLU A 46 -1.00 16.96 -3.87
C GLU A 46 -1.99 16.04 -4.56
N MET A 47 -2.87 16.65 -5.35
CA MET A 47 -3.82 15.96 -6.20
C MET A 47 -3.43 16.14 -7.68
N SER A 48 -3.43 15.05 -8.45
CA SER A 48 -3.17 15.10 -9.88
C SER A 48 -4.46 15.36 -10.67
N LEU A 49 -4.48 16.42 -11.46
CA LEU A 49 -5.50 16.71 -12.46
C LEU A 49 -4.94 16.34 -13.83
N THR A 50 -5.52 15.32 -14.48
CA THR A 50 -5.15 14.91 -15.83
C THR A 50 -6.32 15.12 -16.76
N GLN A 51 -6.17 16.01 -17.73
CA GLN A 51 -7.17 16.22 -18.78
C GLN A 51 -6.56 15.83 -20.13
N ALA A 52 -7.30 15.05 -20.91
CA ALA A 52 -6.91 14.63 -22.25
C ALA A 52 -7.99 15.03 -23.26
N GLY A 53 -7.61 15.96 -24.15
CA GLY A 53 -8.45 16.42 -25.26
C GLY A 53 -8.22 15.63 -26.55
N LEU A 54 -9.23 15.66 -27.42
CA LEU A 54 -9.32 14.94 -28.71
C LEU A 54 -8.11 15.08 -29.64
N THR A 55 -7.43 16.23 -29.62
CA THR A 55 -6.33 16.55 -30.56
C THR A 55 -4.94 16.51 -29.92
N GLY A 56 -4.83 16.10 -28.65
CA GLY A 56 -3.56 16.12 -27.89
C GLY A 56 -3.04 17.52 -27.53
N LEU A 57 -3.54 18.58 -28.18
CA LEU A 57 -3.15 19.98 -28.00
C LEU A 57 -3.69 20.64 -26.70
N GLY A 58 -4.58 19.95 -25.97
CA GLY A 58 -5.15 20.40 -24.69
C GLY A 58 -4.82 19.47 -23.51
N ASN A 59 -3.72 18.72 -23.61
CA ASN A 59 -3.30 17.80 -22.56
C ASN A 59 -2.72 18.59 -21.37
N THR A 60 -3.46 18.71 -20.28
CA THR A 60 -2.96 19.31 -19.03
C THR A 60 -2.76 18.20 -17.99
N ALA A 61 -1.58 18.21 -17.37
CA ALA A 61 -1.31 17.47 -16.14
C ALA A 61 -0.89 18.52 -15.10
N GLN A 62 -1.72 18.75 -14.10
CA GLN A 62 -1.48 19.74 -13.05
C GLN A 62 -1.55 19.09 -11.68
N ASN A 63 -0.64 19.47 -10.78
CA ASN A 63 -0.73 19.10 -9.38
C ASN A 63 -1.31 20.28 -8.60
N VAL A 64 -2.30 20.01 -7.74
CA VAL A 64 -2.91 21.00 -6.85
C VAL A 64 -2.60 20.64 -5.41
N PRO A 65 -2.12 21.58 -4.57
CA PRO A 65 -1.89 21.31 -3.16
C PRO A 65 -3.22 21.02 -2.47
N ILE A 66 -3.26 19.92 -1.71
CA ILE A 66 -4.46 19.46 -0.99
C ILE A 66 -4.15 19.08 0.46
N SER A 67 -2.99 19.46 0.98
CA SER A 67 -2.59 19.16 2.37
C SER A 67 -3.63 19.63 3.40
N ALA A 68 -4.39 20.70 3.08
CA ALA A 68 -5.48 21.22 3.91
C ALA A 68 -6.72 20.29 3.99
N TRP A 69 -6.83 19.26 3.14
CA TRP A 69 -7.97 18.34 3.14
C TRP A 69 -7.93 17.33 4.29
N GLY A 70 -6.78 17.17 4.95
CA GLY A 70 -6.62 16.27 6.09
C GLY A 70 -6.74 14.78 5.74
N LEU A 71 -6.42 14.40 4.50
CA LEU A 71 -6.57 13.02 4.03
C LEU A 71 -5.69 12.04 4.80
N ASP A 72 -4.44 12.42 5.08
CA ASP A 72 -3.51 11.53 5.77
C ASP A 72 -3.90 11.31 7.24
N GLU A 73 -4.47 12.32 7.91
CA GLU A 73 -5.03 12.21 9.25
C GLU A 73 -6.23 11.25 9.26
N LEU A 74 -7.12 11.36 8.27
CA LEU A 74 -8.23 10.43 8.09
C LEU A 74 -7.74 9.00 7.87
N ILE A 75 -6.73 8.81 7.00
CA ILE A 75 -6.11 7.51 6.74
C ILE A 75 -5.53 6.92 8.02
N VAL A 76 -4.75 7.70 8.79
CA VAL A 76 -4.15 7.24 10.04
C VAL A 76 -5.24 6.85 11.03
N GLN A 77 -6.28 7.67 11.22
CA GLN A 77 -7.39 7.36 12.12
C GLN A 77 -8.11 6.06 11.74
N GLN A 78 -8.43 5.89 10.45
CA GLN A 78 -9.12 4.69 9.96
C GLN A 78 -8.22 3.45 10.07
N ALA A 79 -6.95 3.55 9.66
CA ALA A 79 -5.99 2.46 9.78
C ALA A 79 -5.77 2.07 11.25
N THR A 80 -5.64 3.04 12.16
CA THR A 80 -5.57 2.79 13.60
C THR A 80 -6.78 2.00 14.08
N LYS A 81 -8.00 2.42 13.73
CA LYS A 81 -9.22 1.73 14.12
C LYS A 81 -9.25 0.27 13.64
N LEU A 82 -8.89 0.04 12.38
CA LEU A 82 -8.88 -1.29 11.77
C LEU A 82 -7.80 -2.20 12.37
N LEU A 83 -6.59 -1.67 12.59
CA LEU A 83 -5.44 -2.44 13.05
C LEU A 83 -5.44 -2.69 14.57
N SER A 84 -6.14 -1.86 15.35
CA SER A 84 -6.17 -1.96 16.82
C SER A 84 -6.80 -3.26 17.34
N GLY A 85 -7.56 -3.99 16.51
CA GLY A 85 -8.08 -5.30 16.88
C GLY A 85 -7.01 -6.38 17.02
N ARG A 86 -5.87 -6.24 16.30
CA ARG A 86 -4.78 -7.22 16.27
C ARG A 86 -3.46 -6.67 16.81
N PHE A 87 -3.20 -5.38 16.65
CA PHE A 87 -1.92 -4.76 16.99
C PHE A 87 -2.11 -3.64 18.01
N ARG A 88 -1.10 -3.42 18.85
CA ARG A 88 -0.97 -2.18 19.61
C ARG A 88 -0.42 -1.11 18.69
N VAL A 89 -1.32 -0.27 18.18
CA VAL A 89 -0.96 0.88 17.34
C VAL A 89 -0.37 1.98 18.22
N GLN A 90 0.84 2.43 17.89
CA GLN A 90 1.51 3.53 18.57
C GLN A 90 1.61 4.76 17.66
N PRO A 91 1.43 5.97 18.21
CA PRO A 91 1.64 7.19 17.44
C PRO A 91 3.11 7.32 17.04
N VAL A 92 3.36 7.84 15.84
CA VAL A 92 4.69 8.11 15.33
C VAL A 92 4.79 9.53 14.78
N ASN A 93 5.97 10.12 14.94
CA ASN A 93 6.36 11.40 14.36
C ASN A 93 7.25 11.14 13.14
N TYR A 94 7.03 11.87 12.06
CA TYR A 94 7.81 11.77 10.82
C TYR A 94 7.61 13.03 9.97
N ARG A 95 8.51 13.26 9.01
CA ARG A 95 8.39 14.34 8.03
C ARG A 95 7.55 13.88 6.84
N ARG A 96 6.25 14.17 6.84
CA ARG A 96 5.31 13.79 5.76
C ARG A 96 5.82 14.12 4.36
N ALA A 97 6.37 15.32 4.16
CA ALA A 97 6.92 15.76 2.88
C ALA A 97 8.09 14.89 2.37
N ALA A 98 8.91 14.30 3.26
CA ALA A 98 10.00 13.42 2.85
C ALA A 98 9.46 12.11 2.24
N PHE A 99 8.39 11.57 2.81
CA PHE A 99 7.70 10.39 2.29
C PHE A 99 6.93 10.71 1.00
N ALA A 100 6.30 11.89 0.91
CA ALA A 100 5.56 12.31 -0.29
C ALA A 100 6.46 12.62 -1.50
N ALA A 101 7.71 13.00 -1.27
CA ALA A 101 8.68 13.31 -2.33
C ALA A 101 9.09 12.08 -3.16
N ILE A 102 8.94 10.86 -2.62
CA ILE A 102 9.24 9.63 -3.36
C ILE A 102 8.10 9.34 -4.34
N ARG A 103 8.35 9.61 -5.62
CA ARG A 103 7.39 9.35 -6.71
C ARG A 103 7.60 8.00 -7.39
N ASP A 104 8.65 7.25 -7.05
CA ASP A 104 8.95 5.96 -7.66
C ASP A 104 8.26 4.82 -6.89
N SER A 105 6.93 4.79 -6.97
CA SER A 105 6.09 3.71 -6.42
C SER A 105 5.35 3.02 -7.57
N ALA A 106 6.11 2.42 -8.48
CA ALA A 106 5.55 1.54 -9.49
C ALA A 106 5.00 0.26 -8.82
N VAL A 107 3.75 -0.08 -9.12
CA VAL A 107 3.08 -1.33 -8.72
C VAL A 107 3.66 -2.47 -9.56
N ALA A 108 4.89 -2.88 -9.25
CA ALA A 108 5.56 -4.00 -9.90
C ALA A 108 5.95 -5.04 -8.82
N PRO A 109 5.59 -6.33 -8.99
CA PRO A 109 5.95 -7.41 -8.06
C PRO A 109 7.47 -7.57 -7.85
N VAL A 110 8.26 -7.09 -8.82
CA VAL A 110 9.71 -7.29 -8.90
C VAL A 110 10.52 -6.38 -7.97
N ASN A 111 9.88 -5.41 -7.32
CA ASN A 111 10.58 -4.38 -6.52
C ASN A 111 11.01 -4.83 -5.11
N LEU A 112 10.76 -6.08 -4.70
CA LEU A 112 11.25 -6.59 -3.41
C LEU A 112 12.78 -6.82 -3.39
N LEU A 113 13.42 -6.91 -4.56
CA LEU A 113 14.88 -7.15 -4.68
C LEU A 113 15.71 -5.85 -4.78
N ARG A 114 15.09 -4.71 -5.10
CA ARG A 114 15.71 -3.39 -5.05
C ARG A 114 15.41 -2.79 -3.68
N SER A 115 16.41 -2.21 -3.02
CA SER A 115 16.20 -1.54 -1.71
C SER A 115 15.04 -0.54 -1.84
N ASP A 116 13.94 -0.79 -1.13
CA ASP A 116 12.77 0.08 -1.17
C ASP A 116 13.15 1.43 -0.53
N PRO A 117 12.98 2.58 -1.21
CA PRO A 117 13.47 3.86 -0.73
C PRO A 117 12.79 4.30 0.58
N PHE A 118 11.64 3.72 0.93
CA PHE A 118 10.98 4.00 2.21
C PHE A 118 11.66 3.31 3.39
N LYS A 119 12.47 2.26 3.17
CA LYS A 119 13.26 1.61 4.23
C LYS A 119 14.14 2.59 4.99
N GLU A 120 14.93 3.37 4.26
CA GLU A 120 15.85 4.33 4.85
C GLU A 120 15.11 5.50 5.49
N LEU A 121 14.01 5.97 4.89
CA LEU A 121 13.18 7.02 5.50
C LEU A 121 12.55 6.56 6.83
N VAL A 122 12.05 5.32 6.91
CA VAL A 122 11.52 4.82 8.18
C VAL A 122 12.62 4.75 9.23
N ARG A 123 13.83 4.34 8.85
CA ARG A 123 14.98 4.30 9.76
C ARG A 123 15.41 5.67 10.25
N SER A 124 15.44 6.69 9.38
CA SER A 124 15.98 8.02 9.74
C SER A 124 14.94 8.98 10.31
N ASP A 125 13.70 8.93 9.85
CA ASP A 125 12.73 10.01 10.06
C ASP A 125 11.57 9.63 10.99
N VAL A 126 11.32 8.34 11.22
CA VAL A 126 10.20 7.88 12.06
C VAL A 126 10.66 7.78 13.52
N ASN A 127 9.82 8.23 14.46
CA ASN A 127 10.06 8.08 15.89
C ASN A 127 8.73 7.87 16.65
N PRO A 128 8.64 7.03 17.69
CA PRO A 128 9.70 6.21 18.28
C PRO A 128 10.19 5.09 17.36
N GLN A 129 11.48 4.76 17.49
CA GLN A 129 12.03 3.53 16.95
C GLN A 129 11.76 2.33 17.86
N GLY A 130 11.87 1.11 17.32
CA GLY A 130 11.76 -0.13 18.11
C GLY A 130 10.37 -0.75 18.18
N LEU A 131 9.42 -0.30 17.36
CA LEU A 131 8.17 -1.03 17.12
C LEU A 131 8.45 -2.32 16.35
N ASP A 132 7.55 -3.29 16.38
CA ASP A 132 7.75 -4.54 15.62
C ASP A 132 7.63 -4.31 14.11
N ALA A 133 6.77 -3.38 13.68
CA ALA A 133 6.67 -2.95 12.30
C ALA A 133 6.14 -1.52 12.11
N TYR A 134 6.32 -0.99 10.91
CA TYR A 134 5.72 0.27 10.46
C TYR A 134 4.86 0.00 9.22
N ILE A 135 3.63 0.48 9.28
CA ILE A 135 2.70 0.48 8.16
C ILE A 135 2.88 1.82 7.43
N VAL A 136 3.48 1.78 6.24
CA VAL A 136 3.74 2.98 5.43
C VAL A 136 2.77 3.02 4.27
N ILE A 137 1.94 4.06 4.23
CA ILE A 137 0.88 4.26 3.24
C ILE A 137 1.24 5.48 2.40
N THR A 138 1.65 5.29 1.15
CA THR A 138 2.12 6.37 0.28
C THR A 138 1.37 6.37 -1.05
N ARG A 139 1.44 7.48 -1.79
CA ARG A 139 0.93 7.53 -3.16
C ARG A 139 1.50 6.40 -4.04
N ALA A 140 0.67 5.89 -4.94
CA ALA A 140 1.04 4.91 -5.95
C ALA A 140 0.83 5.47 -7.36
N LYS A 141 1.37 4.76 -8.36
CA LYS A 141 1.21 5.07 -9.78
C LYS A 141 0.49 3.94 -10.50
N SER A 142 -0.40 4.28 -11.41
CA SER A 142 -1.05 3.31 -12.29
C SER A 142 -1.17 3.86 -13.71
N LYS A 143 -1.28 2.95 -14.69
CA LYS A 143 -1.54 3.32 -16.08
C LYS A 143 -3.03 3.20 -16.37
N LEU A 144 -3.59 4.21 -17.00
CA LEU A 144 -4.90 4.15 -17.63
C LEU A 144 -4.84 3.25 -18.87
N GLY A 145 -5.99 2.80 -19.37
CA GLY A 145 -6.07 1.94 -20.57
C GLY A 145 -5.42 2.53 -21.83
N ASN A 146 -5.25 3.85 -21.89
CA ASN A 146 -4.54 4.56 -22.98
C ASN A 146 -3.02 4.69 -22.75
N GLY A 147 -2.46 4.04 -21.73
CA GLY A 147 -1.04 4.03 -21.38
C GLY A 147 -0.55 5.22 -20.56
N ARG A 148 -1.38 6.24 -20.32
CA ARG A 148 -1.00 7.41 -19.50
C ARG A 148 -0.93 7.04 -18.03
N ALA A 149 0.12 7.51 -17.36
CA ALA A 149 0.27 7.32 -15.93
C ALA A 149 -0.54 8.37 -15.16
N VAL A 150 -1.28 7.91 -14.16
CA VAL A 150 -1.91 8.72 -13.11
C VAL A 150 -1.34 8.30 -11.76
N GLU A 151 -1.34 9.21 -10.79
CA GLU A 151 -0.68 8.98 -9.51
C GLU A 151 -1.43 9.57 -8.34
N GLY A 152 -1.26 8.96 -7.16
CA GLY A 152 -1.84 9.48 -5.92
C GLY A 152 -3.35 9.66 -6.02
N VAL A 153 -3.85 10.71 -5.37
CA VAL A 153 -5.25 11.13 -5.48
C VAL A 153 -5.42 12.05 -6.66
N GLY A 154 -6.52 11.92 -7.39
CA GLY A 154 -6.66 12.70 -8.59
C GLY A 154 -7.92 12.46 -9.39
N PHE A 155 -7.93 13.18 -10.49
CA PHE A 155 -9.00 13.30 -11.45
C PHE A 155 -8.42 13.06 -12.84
N ALA A 156 -9.06 12.20 -13.61
CA ALA A 156 -8.70 11.92 -14.99
C ALA A 156 -9.93 12.10 -15.89
N GLU A 157 -9.88 13.11 -16.76
CA GLU A 157 -10.88 13.34 -17.80
C GLU A 157 -10.33 12.93 -19.16
N TYR A 158 -11.16 12.23 -19.94
CA TYR A 158 -10.89 11.83 -21.30
C TYR A 158 -12.08 12.14 -22.19
N ARG A 159 -11.86 12.98 -23.22
CA ARG A 159 -12.90 13.34 -24.18
C ARG A 159 -12.66 12.63 -25.51
N THR A 160 -13.69 11.95 -26.02
CA THR A 160 -13.75 11.39 -27.37
C THR A 160 -14.80 12.13 -28.20
N LEU A 161 -14.87 11.87 -29.51
CA LEU A 161 -15.91 12.47 -30.37
C LEU A 161 -17.34 12.05 -29.95
N LEU A 162 -17.47 10.92 -29.25
CA LEU A 162 -18.77 10.28 -28.95
C LEU A 162 -19.12 10.26 -27.46
N ALA A 163 -18.15 10.48 -26.57
CA ALA A 163 -18.33 10.37 -25.13
C ALA A 163 -17.25 11.13 -24.34
N ASN A 164 -17.64 11.66 -23.18
CA ASN A 164 -16.74 12.16 -22.15
C ASN A 164 -16.68 11.12 -21.02
N TYR A 165 -15.47 10.77 -20.61
CA TYR A 165 -15.23 9.87 -19.51
C TYR A 165 -14.47 10.59 -18.42
N GLY A 166 -14.98 10.54 -17.21
CA GLY A 166 -14.30 11.04 -16.02
C GLY A 166 -14.10 9.91 -15.01
N LEU A 167 -12.89 9.83 -14.44
CA LEU A 167 -12.55 8.98 -13.31
C LEU A 167 -11.96 9.82 -12.16
N ILE A 168 -12.43 9.60 -10.94
CA ILE A 168 -11.68 9.95 -9.72
C ILE A 168 -10.87 8.74 -9.26
N HIS A 169 -9.67 8.96 -8.75
CA HIS A 169 -8.82 7.89 -8.24
C HIS A 169 -8.13 8.27 -6.94
N ALA A 170 -7.86 7.27 -6.11
CA ALA A 170 -7.09 7.38 -4.87
C ALA A 170 -6.04 6.28 -4.82
N LEU A 171 -4.98 6.44 -5.60
CA LEU A 171 -3.94 5.43 -5.78
C LEU A 171 -2.92 5.50 -4.65
N TYR A 172 -2.89 4.46 -3.84
CA TYR A 172 -1.92 4.32 -2.77
C TYR A 172 -1.35 2.91 -2.71
N GLU A 173 -0.29 2.77 -1.94
CA GLU A 173 0.35 1.50 -1.63
C GLU A 173 0.63 1.42 -0.14
N ILE A 174 0.37 0.24 0.43
CA ILE A 174 0.66 -0.09 1.83
C ILE A 174 1.89 -0.99 1.86
N ARG A 175 2.87 -0.60 2.66
CA ARG A 175 4.06 -1.41 2.99
C ARG A 175 4.06 -1.76 4.46
N VAL A 176 4.44 -3.00 4.76
CA VAL A 176 4.77 -3.44 6.12
C VAL A 176 6.28 -3.53 6.20
N ILE A 177 6.89 -2.65 6.97
CA ILE A 177 8.34 -2.57 7.17
C ILE A 177 8.67 -3.10 8.56
N GLU A 178 9.52 -4.11 8.66
CA GLU A 178 9.95 -4.68 9.95
C GLU A 178 10.74 -3.65 10.75
N GLY A 179 10.46 -3.47 12.04
CA GLY A 179 11.10 -2.40 12.80
C GLY A 179 12.54 -2.66 13.26
N LYS A 180 13.04 -3.90 13.15
CA LYS A 180 14.45 -4.25 13.46
C LYS A 180 15.38 -4.12 12.26
N SER A 181 15.05 -4.80 11.16
CA SER A 181 15.87 -4.81 9.93
C SER A 181 15.52 -3.66 8.97
N PHE A 182 14.32 -3.10 9.10
CA PHE A 182 13.67 -2.22 8.12
C PHE A 182 13.42 -2.89 6.77
N ASP A 183 13.41 -4.23 6.73
CA ASP A 183 13.04 -4.96 5.52
C ASP A 183 11.53 -4.88 5.26
N VAL A 184 11.17 -4.77 3.98
CA VAL A 184 9.77 -4.82 3.55
C VAL A 184 9.29 -6.27 3.67
N ILE A 185 8.39 -6.53 4.61
CA ILE A 185 7.73 -7.83 4.81
C ILE A 185 6.68 -8.05 3.72
N GLU A 186 5.92 -7.00 3.42
CA GLU A 186 4.86 -7.03 2.42
C GLU A 186 4.62 -5.65 1.82
N LYS A 187 4.15 -5.64 0.57
CA LYS A 187 3.77 -4.45 -0.18
C LYS A 187 2.55 -4.75 -1.03
N ARG A 188 1.54 -3.87 -1.01
CA ARG A 188 0.31 -4.03 -1.81
C ARG A 188 -0.29 -2.68 -2.20
N ALA A 189 -0.71 -2.57 -3.46
CA ALA A 189 -1.49 -1.43 -3.94
C ALA A 189 -2.90 -1.47 -3.35
N GLY A 190 -3.50 -0.29 -3.14
CA GLY A 190 -4.89 -0.17 -2.69
C GLY A 190 -5.82 -1.02 -3.56
N ALA A 191 -6.72 -1.75 -2.93
CA ALA A 191 -7.66 -2.61 -3.62
C ALA A 191 -8.55 -1.76 -4.55
N PRO A 192 -8.71 -2.13 -5.82
CA PRO A 192 -9.65 -1.44 -6.69
C PRO A 192 -11.08 -1.60 -6.17
N LEU A 193 -11.84 -0.51 -6.25
CA LEU A 193 -13.26 -0.48 -5.91
C LEU A 193 -14.05 -0.43 -7.21
N ASP A 194 -15.14 -1.19 -7.28
CA ASP A 194 -16.12 -1.11 -8.37
C ASP A 194 -15.48 -1.07 -9.77
N ASN A 195 -14.61 -2.05 -10.02
CA ASN A 195 -13.78 -2.18 -11.23
C ASN A 195 -14.59 -2.65 -12.47
N THR A 196 -15.87 -2.28 -12.53
CA THR A 196 -16.86 -2.68 -13.55
C THR A 196 -16.93 -1.69 -14.71
N GLY A 197 -16.24 -0.55 -14.61
CA GLY A 197 -16.15 0.46 -15.67
C GLY A 197 -15.24 0.06 -16.83
N THR A 198 -15.40 0.75 -17.97
CA THR A 198 -14.60 0.56 -19.19
C THR A 198 -13.12 0.95 -19.03
N MET A 199 -12.78 1.77 -18.02
CA MET A 199 -11.41 2.16 -17.69
C MET A 199 -10.99 1.50 -16.37
N ARG A 200 -10.19 0.44 -16.47
CA ARG A 200 -9.64 -0.25 -15.31
C ARG A 200 -8.33 0.39 -14.88
N ILE A 201 -8.19 0.61 -13.59
CA ILE A 201 -6.97 1.11 -12.96
C ILE A 201 -6.58 0.20 -11.80
N ALA A 202 -5.27 0.06 -11.55
CA ALA A 202 -4.76 -0.71 -10.42
C ALA A 202 -4.80 0.13 -9.14
N GLY A 203 -6.02 0.40 -8.65
CA GLY A 203 -6.27 1.12 -7.40
C GLY A 203 -7.72 1.56 -7.24
N PRO A 204 -8.07 2.12 -6.07
CA PRO A 204 -9.41 2.64 -5.78
C PRO A 204 -9.77 3.75 -6.76
N SER A 205 -10.90 3.61 -7.42
CA SER A 205 -11.39 4.59 -8.39
C SER A 205 -12.91 4.56 -8.50
N GLY A 206 -13.48 5.64 -9.01
CA GLY A 206 -14.91 5.75 -9.27
C GLY A 206 -15.19 6.62 -10.49
N ALA A 207 -16.36 6.44 -11.09
CA ALA A 207 -16.84 7.34 -12.14
C ALA A 207 -17.10 8.73 -11.57
N ILE A 208 -16.88 9.74 -12.42
CA ILE A 208 -17.30 11.11 -12.17
C ILE A 208 -18.74 11.27 -12.61
N ASP A 209 -19.53 11.95 -11.79
CA ASP A 209 -20.88 12.40 -12.13
C ASP A 209 -20.86 13.90 -12.46
N ASP A 210 -21.86 14.43 -13.17
CA ASP A 210 -21.89 15.84 -13.63
C ASP A 210 -21.98 16.86 -12.46
N THR A 211 -21.98 16.38 -11.22
CA THR A 211 -22.09 17.15 -9.96
C THR A 211 -20.78 17.79 -9.48
N PHE A 212 -19.66 17.57 -10.18
CA PHE A 212 -18.36 18.19 -9.88
C PHE A 212 -18.18 19.57 -10.53
N ASP A 213 -19.21 20.14 -11.14
CA ASP A 213 -19.22 21.54 -11.56
C ASP A 213 -19.78 22.46 -10.44
N GLY A 214 -19.16 23.63 -10.27
CA GLY A 214 -19.65 24.69 -9.37
C GLY A 214 -18.83 24.92 -8.07
N PRO A 215 -19.28 25.85 -7.21
CA PRO A 215 -18.48 26.41 -6.10
C PRO A 215 -18.14 25.40 -5.00
N THR A 216 -18.88 24.30 -4.88
CA THR A 216 -18.67 23.23 -3.89
C THR A 216 -17.93 22.01 -4.47
N SER A 217 -17.43 22.10 -5.70
CA SER A 217 -16.75 21.01 -6.40
C SER A 217 -15.59 20.42 -5.59
N SER A 218 -14.74 21.28 -5.01
CA SER A 218 -13.59 20.84 -4.21
C SER A 218 -13.99 20.04 -2.98
N GLU A 219 -15.11 20.37 -2.32
CA GLU A 219 -15.56 19.66 -1.12
C GLU A 219 -16.15 18.31 -1.48
N ARG A 220 -16.95 18.23 -2.54
CA ARG A 220 -17.47 16.96 -3.07
C ARG A 220 -16.34 16.05 -3.52
N LEU A 221 -15.34 16.60 -4.20
CA LEU A 221 -14.16 15.85 -4.66
C LEU A 221 -13.37 15.29 -3.47
N ARG A 222 -13.13 16.13 -2.45
CA ARG A 222 -12.51 15.69 -1.19
C ARG A 222 -13.30 14.55 -0.55
N ALA A 223 -14.62 14.69 -0.44
CA ALA A 223 -15.48 13.66 0.15
C ALA A 223 -15.47 12.35 -0.65
N ALA A 224 -15.52 12.43 -1.98
CA ALA A 224 -15.48 11.25 -2.84
C ALA A 224 -14.12 10.52 -2.77
N ILE A 225 -13.01 11.27 -2.74
CA ILE A 225 -11.67 10.68 -2.53
C ILE A 225 -11.55 10.04 -1.15
N ALA A 226 -12.05 10.71 -0.10
CA ALA A 226 -12.07 10.15 1.24
C ALA A 226 -12.92 8.87 1.32
N ASP A 227 -14.05 8.81 0.61
CA ASP A 227 -14.88 7.59 0.50
C ASP A 227 -14.12 6.45 -0.20
N LEU A 228 -13.46 6.71 -1.33
CA LEU A 228 -12.64 5.71 -2.03
C LEU A 228 -11.58 5.10 -1.11
N ILE A 229 -10.89 5.95 -0.34
CA ILE A 229 -9.88 5.50 0.63
C ILE A 229 -10.55 4.68 1.74
N THR A 230 -11.64 5.18 2.31
CA THR A 230 -12.34 4.56 3.45
C THR A 230 -12.87 3.16 3.10
N ARG A 231 -13.38 2.98 1.87
CA ARG A 231 -13.88 1.68 1.39
C ARG A 231 -12.76 0.73 0.98
N SER A 232 -11.67 1.21 0.38
CA SER A 232 -10.59 0.34 -0.09
C SER A 232 -9.62 -0.10 1.00
N LEU A 233 -9.39 0.75 2.01
CA LEU A 233 -8.44 0.47 3.08
C LEU A 233 -8.71 -0.86 3.82
N PRO A 234 -9.93 -1.18 4.29
CA PRO A 234 -10.19 -2.46 4.94
C PRO A 234 -9.98 -3.66 4.00
N VAL A 235 -10.37 -3.57 2.73
CA VAL A 235 -10.13 -4.63 1.74
C VAL A 235 -8.63 -4.88 1.57
N THR A 236 -7.86 -3.81 1.39
CA THR A 236 -6.41 -3.89 1.20
C THR A 236 -5.72 -4.51 2.41
N LEU A 237 -6.07 -4.06 3.63
CA LEU A 237 -5.51 -4.59 4.88
C LEU A 237 -5.91 -6.06 5.13
N GLY A 238 -7.14 -6.42 4.77
CA GLY A 238 -7.66 -7.80 4.85
C GLY A 238 -6.90 -8.73 3.91
N ASP A 239 -6.72 -8.32 2.64
CA ASP A 239 -5.91 -9.10 1.69
C ASP A 239 -4.48 -9.30 2.24
N MET A 240 -3.91 -8.29 2.91
CA MET A 240 -2.56 -8.35 3.51
C MET A 240 -2.53 -9.20 4.79
N HIS A 241 -3.67 -9.73 5.24
CA HIS A 241 -3.83 -10.50 6.47
C HIS A 241 -3.41 -9.70 7.72
N LEU A 242 -3.58 -8.37 7.66
CA LEU A 242 -3.32 -7.45 8.78
C LEU A 242 -4.56 -7.26 9.65
N ILE A 243 -5.74 -7.49 9.09
CA ILE A 243 -7.00 -7.59 9.81
C ILE A 243 -7.68 -8.89 9.41
N ASP A 244 -8.61 -9.37 10.23
CA ASP A 244 -9.43 -10.51 9.84
C ASP A 244 -10.36 -10.10 8.70
N SER A 245 -10.49 -10.96 7.68
CA SER A 245 -11.43 -10.76 6.60
C SER A 245 -12.87 -10.75 7.16
N GLN A 246 -13.61 -9.68 6.89
CA GLN A 246 -15.06 -9.64 7.15
C GLN A 246 -15.83 -10.43 6.10
#